data_AF-A0A355VVV3-F1
#
_entry.id   AF-A0A355VVV3-F1
#
_cell.length_a   1.000
_cell.length_b   1.000
_cell.length_c   1.000
_cell.angle_alpha   90.00
_cell.angle_beta   90.00
_cell.angle_gamma   90.00
#
_symmetry.space_group_name_H-M   'P 1'
#
loop_
_entity.id
_entity.type
_entity.pdbx_description
1 polymer ?
#
loop_
_entity_poly.entity_id
_entity_poly.type
_entity_poly.pdbx_seq_one_letter_code
_entity_poly.pdbx_strand_id
1 'polypeptide(L)'
;MKKILLSTSLVVLATALTGCGKRLPQVYNVNRHVMPFEVANLTDAQREERLRLAAGKNGWSCQRVDAKKLICRIRARSHSATIDVDHNKHYFSINHVESSNLRYNNGKIHPTYNRWIKKLEQIIEKNLGLVKVDTEKATPPTNSKVYRTKSKTYRTESKTYSTEPIAPTSVKEKPLEDNDHVDHVELDW
;
A
#
# COMPACT_ATOMS: atom_id res chain seq x y z
N MET A 1 15.25 -48.43 58.21
CA MET A 1 16.38 -48.43 57.24
C MET A 1 15.93 -49.25 56.03
N LYS A 2 16.02 -48.90 54.75
CA LYS A 2 16.49 -47.76 53.96
C LYS A 2 15.83 -47.93 52.57
N LYS A 3 15.23 -46.86 52.05
CA LYS A 3 15.36 -46.31 50.68
C LYS A 3 14.96 -47.19 49.48
N ILE A 4 13.75 -46.88 48.97
CA ILE A 4 13.46 -46.42 47.60
C ILE A 4 14.42 -46.92 46.51
N LEU A 5 13.92 -47.73 45.57
CA LEU A 5 14.15 -47.55 44.12
C LEU A 5 12.94 -48.08 43.33
N LEU A 6 11.87 -47.28 43.39
CA LEU A 6 10.83 -47.17 42.38
C LEU A 6 11.42 -46.65 41.06
N SER A 7 10.69 -46.89 39.95
CA SER A 7 10.57 -45.97 38.81
C SER A 7 11.67 -45.97 37.74
N THR A 8 11.56 -46.83 36.73
CA THR A 8 12.06 -46.50 35.36
C THR A 8 11.26 -47.08 34.19
N SER A 9 10.26 -47.95 34.39
CA SER A 9 9.61 -48.61 33.24
C SER A 9 8.30 -47.97 32.75
N LEU A 10 7.71 -47.00 33.46
CA LEU A 10 6.38 -46.44 33.12
C LEU A 10 6.41 -45.00 32.56
N VAL A 11 7.59 -44.40 32.36
CA VAL A 11 7.71 -42.99 31.92
C VAL A 11 7.97 -42.86 30.41
N VAL A 12 8.27 -43.95 29.70
CA VAL A 12 8.66 -43.88 28.27
C VAL A 12 7.47 -43.76 27.31
N LEU A 13 6.23 -44.06 27.73
CA LEU A 13 5.06 -44.03 26.83
C LEU A 13 4.29 -42.70 26.82
N ALA A 14 4.66 -41.73 27.67
CA ALA A 14 3.91 -40.48 27.86
C ALA A 14 4.45 -39.27 27.06
N THR A 15 5.28 -39.49 26.04
CA THR A 15 5.77 -38.42 25.15
C THR A 15 5.18 -38.54 23.74
N ALA A 16 3.86 -38.69 23.65
CA ALA A 16 3.14 -38.29 22.44
C ALA A 16 3.19 -36.75 22.36
N LEU A 17 4.30 -36.23 21.85
CA LEU A 17 4.51 -34.81 21.57
C LEU A 17 3.36 -34.33 20.68
N THR A 18 2.41 -33.60 21.28
CA THR A 18 1.40 -32.83 20.57
C THR A 18 2.07 -31.65 19.87
N GLY A 19 2.72 -31.94 18.74
CA GLY A 19 3.13 -30.93 17.78
C GLY A 19 1.90 -30.38 17.09
N CYS A 20 1.27 -29.35 17.67
CA CYS A 20 0.31 -28.51 16.95
C CYS A 20 1.07 -27.73 15.88
N GLY A 21 1.39 -28.38 14.76
CA GLY A 21 1.89 -27.71 13.58
C GLY A 21 0.88 -26.64 13.17
N LYS A 22 1.28 -25.37 13.20
CA LYS A 22 0.41 -24.25 12.80
C LYS A 22 -0.05 -24.48 11.36
N ARG A 23 -1.28 -24.98 11.21
CA ARG A 23 -1.92 -25.13 9.90
C ARG A 23 -2.07 -23.74 9.29
N LEU A 24 -1.64 -23.60 8.04
CA LEU A 24 -1.87 -22.36 7.30
C LEU A 24 -3.38 -22.17 7.12
N PRO A 25 -3.93 -20.98 7.42
CA PRO A 25 -5.33 -20.69 7.19
C PRO A 25 -5.65 -20.67 5.70
N GLN A 26 -6.94 -20.81 5.38
CA GLN A 26 -7.43 -20.58 4.02
C GLN A 26 -7.27 -19.12 3.63
N VAL A 27 -7.10 -18.86 2.35
CA VAL A 27 -7.04 -17.53 1.74
C VAL A 27 -8.36 -16.82 1.99
N TYR A 28 -8.27 -15.59 2.49
CA TYR A 28 -9.42 -14.74 2.69
C TYR A 28 -9.59 -13.80 1.49
N ASN A 29 -10.72 -13.95 0.80
CA ASN A 29 -11.17 -13.04 -0.25
C ASN A 29 -12.41 -12.29 0.25
N VAL A 30 -12.52 -11.03 -0.12
CA VAL A 30 -13.71 -10.22 0.15
C VAL A 30 -14.64 -10.38 -1.03
N ASN A 31 -15.82 -10.97 -0.81
CA ASN A 31 -16.78 -11.24 -1.88
C ASN A 31 -17.99 -10.32 -1.75
N ARG A 32 -18.18 -9.42 -2.72
CA ARG A 32 -19.34 -8.52 -2.83
C ARG A 32 -19.67 -7.77 -1.53
N HIS A 33 -18.66 -7.18 -0.91
CA HIS A 33 -18.85 -6.30 0.25
C HIS A 33 -19.63 -5.06 -0.18
N VAL A 34 -20.68 -4.71 0.55
CA VAL A 34 -21.62 -3.63 0.19
C VAL A 34 -20.94 -2.26 0.22
N MET A 35 -21.10 -1.50 -0.85
CA MET A 35 -20.64 -0.11 -0.93
C MET A 35 -21.55 0.81 -0.11
N PRO A 36 -21.01 1.75 0.68
CA PRO A 36 -21.79 2.80 1.31
C PRO A 36 -22.55 3.65 0.28
N PHE A 37 -23.73 4.17 0.67
CA PHE A 37 -24.56 4.98 -0.22
C PHE A 37 -23.85 6.26 -0.72
N GLU A 38 -22.98 6.85 0.11
CA GLU A 38 -22.19 8.05 -0.23
C GLU A 38 -21.33 7.85 -1.48
N VAL A 39 -20.81 6.64 -1.70
CA VAL A 39 -19.96 6.29 -2.85
C VAL A 39 -20.72 5.66 -4.01
N ALA A 40 -21.97 5.24 -3.79
CA ALA A 40 -22.84 4.70 -4.83
C ALA A 40 -23.23 5.76 -5.88
N ASN A 41 -23.39 7.01 -5.45
CA ASN A 41 -23.77 8.14 -6.31
C ASN A 41 -22.58 8.80 -7.04
N LEU A 42 -21.35 8.40 -6.71
CA LEU A 42 -20.16 8.91 -7.38
C LEU A 42 -20.02 8.35 -8.79
N THR A 43 -19.29 9.08 -9.65
CA THR A 43 -18.84 8.53 -10.93
C THR A 43 -17.83 7.40 -10.71
N ASP A 44 -17.64 6.53 -11.71
CA ASP A 44 -16.71 5.41 -11.59
C ASP A 44 -15.27 5.89 -11.31
N ALA A 45 -14.83 6.97 -11.98
CA ALA A 45 -13.52 7.57 -11.74
C ALA A 45 -13.35 8.12 -10.31
N GLN A 46 -14.37 8.79 -9.77
CA GLN A 46 -14.33 9.31 -8.39
C GLN A 46 -14.30 8.17 -7.36
N ARG A 47 -15.11 7.13 -7.58
CA ARG A 47 -15.14 5.96 -6.69
C ARG A 47 -13.80 5.25 -6.68
N GLU A 48 -13.23 5.03 -7.85
CA GLU A 48 -11.91 4.44 -7.99
C GLU A 48 -10.85 5.24 -7.25
N GLU A 49 -10.81 6.57 -7.41
CA GLU A 49 -9.85 7.42 -6.73
C GLU A 49 -9.98 7.29 -5.21
N ARG A 50 -11.22 7.23 -4.68
CA ARG A 50 -11.45 7.01 -3.24
C ARG A 50 -10.92 5.66 -2.77
N LEU A 51 -11.14 4.59 -3.55
CA LEU A 51 -10.58 3.27 -3.24
C LEU A 51 -9.05 3.29 -3.24
N ARG A 52 -8.45 3.90 -4.27
CA ARG A 52 -7.00 4.04 -4.42
C ARG A 52 -6.39 4.80 -3.25
N LEU A 53 -7.00 5.90 -2.82
CA LEU A 53 -6.57 6.69 -1.66
C LEU A 53 -6.71 5.90 -0.35
N ALA A 54 -7.81 5.17 -0.15
CA ALA A 54 -8.02 4.34 1.03
C ALA A 54 -6.98 3.22 1.12
N ALA A 55 -6.71 2.54 0.01
CA ALA A 55 -5.70 1.50 -0.08
C ALA A 55 -4.28 2.06 0.14
N GLY A 56 -3.97 3.21 -0.47
CA GLY A 56 -2.70 3.93 -0.33
C GLY A 56 -2.34 4.26 1.12
N LYS A 57 -3.32 4.68 1.93
CA LYS A 57 -3.12 4.94 3.37
C LYS A 57 -2.65 3.72 4.17
N ASN A 58 -2.82 2.51 3.64
CA ASN A 58 -2.43 1.26 4.27
C ASN A 58 -1.24 0.58 3.57
N GLY A 59 -0.48 1.31 2.75
CA GLY A 59 0.72 0.81 2.09
C GLY A 59 0.47 -0.03 0.84
N TRP A 60 -0.76 -0.02 0.30
CA TRP A 60 -1.06 -0.62 -1.00
C TRP A 60 -0.82 0.40 -2.11
N SER A 61 -0.11 0.00 -3.15
CA SER A 61 -0.02 0.75 -4.40
C SER A 61 -1.00 0.15 -5.39
N CYS A 62 -1.99 0.94 -5.82
CA CYS A 62 -3.04 0.49 -6.73
C CYS A 62 -2.96 1.20 -8.08
N GLN A 63 -3.18 0.45 -9.15
CA GLN A 63 -3.20 0.91 -10.54
C GLN A 63 -4.53 0.52 -11.20
N ARG A 64 -5.08 1.42 -12.00
CA ARG A 64 -6.25 1.14 -12.84
C ARG A 64 -5.85 0.20 -13.97
N VAL A 65 -6.62 -0.86 -14.13
CA VAL A 65 -6.53 -1.75 -15.30
C VAL A 65 -7.76 -1.60 -16.18
N ASP A 66 -8.92 -1.33 -15.57
CA ASP A 66 -10.18 -1.06 -16.26
C ASP A 66 -11.03 -0.09 -15.41
N ALA A 67 -12.10 0.48 -15.97
CA ALA A 67 -13.02 1.40 -15.29
C ALA A 67 -13.65 0.83 -14.00
N LYS A 68 -13.68 -0.50 -13.86
CA LYS A 68 -14.24 -1.20 -12.69
C LYS A 68 -13.23 -2.12 -11.99
N LYS A 69 -11.97 -2.08 -12.40
CA LYS A 69 -10.95 -3.02 -11.94
C LYS A 69 -9.63 -2.33 -11.61
N LEU A 70 -9.19 -2.54 -10.38
CA LEU A 70 -7.90 -2.09 -9.86
C LEU A 70 -7.00 -3.29 -9.57
N ILE A 71 -5.71 -3.17 -9.84
CA ILE A 71 -4.70 -4.10 -9.34
C ILE A 71 -3.90 -3.38 -8.26
N CYS A 72 -3.86 -3.97 -7.06
CA CYS A 72 -3.16 -3.41 -5.92
C CYS A 72 -2.03 -4.32 -5.47
N ARG A 73 -0.88 -3.73 -5.11
CA ARG A 73 0.30 -4.45 -4.63
C ARG A 73 0.76 -3.89 -3.30
N ILE A 74 1.10 -4.78 -2.37
CA ILE A 74 1.74 -4.43 -1.10
C ILE A 74 3.08 -5.15 -1.00
N ARG A 75 4.08 -4.45 -0.45
CA ARG A 75 5.39 -5.02 -0.13
C ARG A 75 5.76 -4.65 1.30
N ALA A 76 6.02 -5.66 2.12
CA ALA A 76 6.34 -5.50 3.54
C ALA A 76 7.54 -6.38 3.89
N ARG A 77 8.71 -5.75 4.08
CA ARG A 77 10.00 -6.43 4.29
C ARG A 77 10.24 -7.47 3.18
N SER A 78 10.19 -8.76 3.51
CA SER A 78 10.40 -9.89 2.60
C SER A 78 9.10 -10.49 2.02
N HIS A 79 7.92 -9.93 2.32
CA HIS A 79 6.63 -10.45 1.86
C HIS A 79 6.00 -9.48 0.87
N SER A 80 5.33 -10.02 -0.16
CA SER A 80 4.52 -9.19 -1.07
C SER A 80 3.28 -9.92 -1.54
N ALA A 81 2.23 -9.17 -1.84
CA ALA A 81 1.00 -9.69 -2.43
C ALA A 81 0.47 -8.72 -3.50
N THR A 82 -0.13 -9.29 -4.54
CA THR A 82 -0.94 -8.59 -5.52
C THR A 82 -2.38 -9.11 -5.43
N ILE A 83 -3.31 -8.17 -5.45
CA ILE A 83 -4.75 -8.41 -5.39
C ILE A 83 -5.43 -7.69 -6.55
N ASP A 84 -6.55 -8.23 -6.98
CA ASP A 84 -7.53 -7.55 -7.80
C ASP A 84 -8.64 -6.98 -6.91
N VAL A 85 -9.04 -5.75 -7.23
CA VAL A 85 -10.14 -5.08 -6.56
C VAL A 85 -11.16 -4.68 -7.62
N ASP A 86 -12.21 -5.49 -7.72
CA ASP A 86 -13.36 -5.22 -8.59
C ASP A 86 -14.37 -4.36 -7.84
N HIS A 87 -14.97 -3.40 -8.51
CA HIS A 87 -15.93 -2.50 -7.86
C HIS A 87 -17.06 -2.06 -8.79
N ASN A 88 -18.20 -1.73 -8.19
CA ASN A 88 -19.31 -1.05 -8.85
C ASN A 88 -20.04 -0.14 -7.85
N LYS A 89 -21.26 0.29 -8.21
CA LYS A 89 -22.09 1.18 -7.38
C LYS A 89 -22.61 0.52 -6.09
N HIS A 90 -22.71 -0.81 -6.06
CA HIS A 90 -23.36 -1.57 -4.99
C HIS A 90 -22.38 -2.35 -4.13
N TYR A 91 -21.25 -2.80 -4.68
CA TYR A 91 -20.30 -3.63 -3.96
C TYR A 91 -18.87 -3.48 -4.50
N PHE A 92 -17.92 -3.95 -3.68
CA PHE A 92 -16.56 -4.24 -4.10
C PHE A 92 -16.16 -5.66 -3.71
N SER A 93 -15.19 -6.22 -4.42
CA SER A 93 -14.59 -7.52 -4.11
C SER A 93 -13.07 -7.39 -4.12
N ILE A 94 -12.40 -8.21 -3.32
CA ILE A 94 -10.94 -8.28 -3.25
C ILE A 94 -10.55 -9.75 -3.38
N ASN A 95 -9.84 -10.10 -4.45
CA ASN A 95 -9.34 -11.46 -4.63
C ASN A 95 -7.80 -11.51 -4.63
N HIS A 96 -7.29 -12.67 -4.25
CA HIS A 96 -5.88 -12.98 -4.34
C HIS A 96 -5.50 -13.22 -5.80
N VAL A 97 -4.45 -12.55 -6.28
CA VAL A 97 -3.88 -12.79 -7.62
C VAL A 97 -2.52 -13.46 -7.51
N GLU A 98 -1.59 -12.85 -6.77
CA GLU A 98 -0.22 -13.35 -6.65
C GLU A 98 0.32 -13.05 -5.24
N SER A 99 1.24 -13.88 -4.76
CA SER A 99 1.97 -13.59 -3.53
C SER A 99 3.37 -14.18 -3.50
N SER A 100 4.30 -13.49 -2.85
CA SER A 100 5.67 -13.95 -2.61
C SER A 100 5.96 -14.01 -1.11
N ASN A 101 6.70 -15.05 -0.72
CA ASN A 101 7.04 -15.39 0.67
C ASN A 101 5.82 -15.56 1.62
N LEU A 102 4.63 -15.82 1.06
CA LEU A 102 3.40 -16.04 1.84
C LEU A 102 2.98 -17.51 1.86
N ARG A 103 3.81 -18.43 1.34
CA ARG A 103 3.58 -19.89 1.34
C ARG A 103 2.19 -20.27 0.80
N TYR A 104 1.75 -19.58 -0.26
CA TYR A 104 0.49 -19.88 -0.92
C TYR A 104 0.57 -21.28 -1.52
N ASN A 105 -0.31 -22.17 -1.07
CA ASN A 105 -0.41 -23.54 -1.60
C ASN A 105 -1.82 -24.07 -1.36
N ASN A 106 -2.47 -24.60 -2.41
CA ASN A 106 -3.80 -25.22 -2.35
C ASN A 106 -4.83 -24.38 -1.58
N GLY A 107 -4.92 -23.08 -1.88
CA GLY A 107 -5.85 -22.15 -1.24
C GLY A 107 -5.55 -21.81 0.23
N LYS A 108 -4.39 -22.23 0.76
CA LYS A 108 -3.89 -21.83 2.08
C LYS A 108 -2.77 -20.81 1.93
N ILE A 109 -2.69 -19.87 2.86
CA ILE A 109 -1.73 -18.77 2.81
C ILE A 109 -1.29 -18.35 4.21
N HIS A 110 -0.12 -17.72 4.32
CA HIS A 110 0.37 -17.19 5.58
C HIS A 110 -0.64 -16.19 6.21
N PRO A 111 -0.90 -16.23 7.53
CA PRO A 111 -1.89 -15.39 8.20
C PRO A 111 -1.69 -13.87 8.00
N THR A 112 -0.46 -13.44 7.70
CA THR A 112 -0.13 -12.06 7.36
C THR A 112 -0.95 -11.55 6.18
N TYR A 113 -1.16 -12.36 5.14
CA TYR A 113 -1.98 -11.98 3.99
C TYR A 113 -3.41 -11.67 4.42
N ASN A 114 -4.07 -12.60 5.11
CA ASN A 114 -5.45 -12.40 5.58
C ASN A 114 -5.57 -11.18 6.50
N ARG A 115 -4.54 -10.90 7.31
CA ARG A 115 -4.50 -9.69 8.14
C ARG A 115 -4.45 -8.42 7.31
N TRP A 116 -3.70 -8.41 6.21
CA TRP A 116 -3.67 -7.28 5.29
C TRP A 116 -5.00 -7.07 4.58
N ILE A 117 -5.64 -8.13 4.11
CA ILE A 117 -6.93 -8.04 3.42
C ILE A 117 -8.02 -7.53 4.38
N LYS A 118 -8.14 -8.11 5.57
CA LYS A 118 -9.09 -7.62 6.59
C LYS A 118 -8.85 -6.17 6.98
N LYS A 119 -7.57 -5.77 7.10
CA LYS A 119 -7.22 -4.40 7.42
C LYS A 119 -7.58 -3.44 6.28
N LEU A 120 -7.37 -3.87 5.03
CA LEU A 120 -7.73 -3.10 3.84
C LEU A 120 -9.25 -2.92 3.76
N GLU A 121 -10.02 -3.99 3.92
CA GLU A 121 -11.49 -3.97 3.95
C GLU A 121 -12.02 -2.96 4.98
N GLN A 122 -11.58 -3.07 6.24
CA GLN A 122 -11.96 -2.13 7.31
C GLN A 122 -11.60 -0.67 7.00
N ILE A 123 -10.47 -0.43 6.34
CA ILE A 123 -10.04 0.93 5.97
C ILE A 123 -10.87 1.45 4.81
N ILE A 124 -11.20 0.61 3.83
CA ILE A 124 -12.09 0.98 2.72
C ILE A 124 -13.45 1.35 3.29
N GLU A 125 -14.08 0.50 4.09
CA GLU A 125 -15.35 0.82 4.77
C GLU A 125 -15.28 2.17 5.50
N LYS A 126 -14.22 2.37 6.30
CA LYS A 126 -14.04 3.60 7.06
C LYS A 126 -13.84 4.83 6.16
N ASN A 127 -13.09 4.74 5.06
CA ASN A 127 -12.82 5.92 4.21
C ASN A 127 -13.97 6.22 3.25
N LEU A 128 -14.76 5.21 2.87
CA LEU A 128 -15.90 5.39 1.96
C LEU A 128 -17.18 5.83 2.69
N GLY A 129 -17.27 5.67 4.01
CA GLY A 129 -18.36 6.18 4.86
C GLY A 129 -18.00 7.35 5.78
N LEU A 130 -16.83 7.98 5.61
CA LEU A 130 -16.38 9.14 6.41
C LEU A 130 -16.06 10.36 5.56
N VAL A 131 -16.97 10.77 4.67
CA VAL A 131 -16.83 12.06 3.98
C VAL A 131 -18.11 12.88 4.16
N LYS A 132 -18.33 13.36 5.39
CA LYS A 132 -18.84 14.73 5.59
C LYS A 132 -17.62 15.65 5.55
N VAL A 133 -17.20 16.03 4.36
CA VAL A 133 -16.32 17.19 4.19
C VAL A 133 -17.27 18.36 4.15
N ASP A 134 -17.45 18.98 5.30
CA ASP A 134 -18.13 20.26 5.43
C ASP A 134 -17.22 21.31 4.77
N THR A 135 -17.27 21.39 3.44
CA THR A 135 -16.74 22.52 2.69
C THR A 135 -17.66 23.71 2.90
N GLU A 136 -17.55 24.36 4.05
CA GLU A 136 -17.92 25.77 4.17
C GLU A 136 -17.15 26.46 5.30
N LYS A 137 -16.21 27.33 4.90
CA LYS A 137 -15.58 28.42 5.67
C LYS A 137 -15.56 28.28 7.21
N ALA A 138 -14.45 27.82 7.80
CA ALA A 138 -14.02 28.30 9.12
C ALA A 138 -12.54 27.99 9.42
N THR A 139 -11.91 28.98 10.06
CA THR A 139 -10.55 29.10 10.60
C THR A 139 -10.11 27.94 11.54
N PRO A 140 -8.80 27.81 11.85
CA PRO A 140 -8.23 26.60 12.45
C PRO A 140 -8.59 26.46 13.94
N PRO A 141 -8.98 25.27 14.43
CA PRO A 141 -9.13 25.04 15.85
C PRO A 141 -7.77 24.83 16.53
N THR A 142 -7.34 25.89 17.20
CA THR A 142 -6.56 25.96 18.45
C THR A 142 -6.78 24.76 19.40
N ASN A 143 -5.67 24.08 19.76
CA ASN A 143 -5.34 23.33 21.01
C ASN A 143 -6.32 22.23 21.51
N SER A 144 -5.96 21.07 22.05
CA SER A 144 -4.74 20.27 22.27
C SER A 144 -5.23 18.94 22.85
N LYS A 145 -4.75 17.79 22.35
CA LYS A 145 -4.28 16.68 23.21
C LYS A 145 -3.15 15.95 22.49
N VAL A 146 -2.02 15.95 23.20
CA VAL A 146 -0.67 15.58 22.77
C VAL A 146 -0.59 14.06 22.55
N TYR A 147 -0.44 13.61 21.31
CA TYR A 147 0.11 12.29 21.03
C TYR A 147 1.63 12.43 20.96
N ARG A 148 2.30 12.03 22.04
CA ARG A 148 3.77 12.03 22.16
C ARG A 148 4.37 10.99 21.19
N THR A 149 4.67 11.40 19.97
CA THR A 149 5.52 10.59 19.07
C THR A 149 6.96 11.04 19.26
N LYS A 150 7.83 10.15 19.77
CA LYS A 150 9.27 10.41 19.87
C LYS A 150 9.85 10.51 18.46
N SER A 151 10.16 11.72 18.00
CA SER A 151 10.95 11.95 16.79
C SER A 151 12.44 11.79 17.12
N LYS A 152 13.14 10.95 16.35
CA LYS A 152 14.60 11.02 16.24
C LYS A 152 14.92 12.18 15.29
N THR A 153 15.64 13.18 15.76
CA THR A 153 16.12 14.31 14.96
C THR A 153 17.38 13.89 14.21
N TYR A 154 17.35 14.00 12.88
CA TYR A 154 18.56 13.98 12.06
C TYR A 154 18.96 15.44 11.87
N ARG A 155 20.19 15.77 12.25
CA ARG A 155 20.79 17.10 12.13
C ARG A 155 21.32 17.24 10.71
N THR A 156 20.62 17.97 9.86
CA THR A 156 21.14 18.40 8.56
C THR A 156 21.76 19.78 8.76
N GLU A 157 23.09 19.86 8.76
CA GLU A 157 23.82 21.13 8.76
C GLU A 157 23.76 21.73 7.34
N SER A 158 23.13 22.89 7.21
CA SER A 158 23.19 23.73 6.02
C SER A 158 24.40 24.65 6.12
N LYS A 159 25.42 24.44 5.28
CA LYS A 159 26.53 25.38 5.11
C LYS A 159 26.15 26.38 4.02
N THR A 160 25.98 27.63 4.41
CA THR A 160 25.66 28.79 3.57
C THR A 160 26.88 29.15 2.71
N TYR A 161 26.72 29.23 1.40
CA TYR A 161 27.72 29.81 0.51
C TYR A 161 27.34 31.27 0.27
N SER A 162 28.22 32.18 0.70
CA SER A 162 28.13 33.62 0.40
C SER A 162 28.48 33.84 -1.07
N THR A 163 27.57 34.41 -1.84
CA THR A 163 27.86 34.95 -3.17
C THR A 163 28.32 36.40 -3.03
N GLU A 164 29.60 36.65 -3.30
CA GLU A 164 30.11 37.98 -3.63
C GLU A 164 29.71 38.37 -5.07
N PRO A 165 29.53 39.66 -5.40
CA PRO A 165 29.14 40.10 -6.72
C PRO A 165 30.34 40.15 -7.68
N ILE A 166 30.25 39.44 -8.80
CA ILE A 166 31.26 39.46 -9.86
C ILE A 166 30.91 40.56 -10.87
N ALA A 167 31.87 41.43 -11.15
CA ALA A 167 31.79 42.53 -12.12
C ALA A 167 31.59 42.03 -13.57
N PRO A 168 30.91 42.80 -14.43
CA PRO A 168 30.63 42.38 -15.80
C PRO A 168 31.90 42.40 -16.65
N THR A 169 32.30 41.23 -17.15
CA THR A 169 33.40 41.12 -18.12
C THR A 169 32.81 40.86 -19.51
N SER A 170 33.22 41.68 -20.47
CA SER A 170 32.86 41.69 -21.89
C SER A 170 32.99 40.31 -22.54
N VAL A 171 31.91 39.83 -23.18
CA VAL A 171 31.91 38.63 -24.02
C VAL A 171 31.83 39.08 -25.48
N LYS A 172 32.84 38.68 -26.28
CA LYS A 172 32.81 38.80 -27.75
C LYS A 172 31.79 37.81 -28.31
N GLU A 173 30.85 38.30 -29.11
CA GLU A 173 29.87 37.49 -29.83
C GLU A 173 30.55 36.61 -30.89
N LYS A 174 30.15 35.33 -30.93
CA LYS A 174 30.51 34.36 -31.97
C LYS A 174 29.37 34.35 -33.01
N PRO A 175 29.64 34.47 -34.32
CA PRO A 175 28.59 34.55 -35.34
C PRO A 175 27.77 33.26 -35.42
N LEU A 176 26.46 33.44 -35.66
CA LEU A 176 25.48 32.39 -35.92
C LEU A 176 25.77 31.76 -37.30
N GLU A 177 26.00 30.44 -37.31
CA GLU A 177 25.99 29.66 -38.56
C GLU A 177 24.55 29.35 -38.95
N ASP A 178 24.21 29.80 -40.14
CA ASP A 178 22.98 29.56 -40.89
C ASP A 178 22.87 28.08 -41.26
N ASN A 179 21.79 27.41 -40.85
CA ASN A 179 21.46 26.06 -41.30
C ASN A 179 20.05 26.05 -41.87
N ASP A 180 19.93 26.72 -43.03
CA ASP A 180 18.88 26.45 -44.01
C ASP A 180 19.28 25.20 -44.82
N HIS A 181 18.76 24.03 -44.43
CA HIS A 181 18.63 22.92 -45.36
C HIS A 181 17.33 22.16 -45.08
N VAL A 182 16.33 22.46 -45.91
CA VAL A 182 15.07 21.72 -46.01
C VAL A 182 15.34 20.54 -46.95
N ASP A 183 15.45 19.34 -46.38
CA ASP A 183 15.50 18.11 -47.17
C ASP A 183 14.12 17.87 -47.81
N HIS A 184 14.09 17.93 -49.14
CA HIS A 184 12.96 17.50 -49.96
C HIS A 184 12.81 15.98 -49.88
N VAL A 185 11.66 15.51 -49.35
CA VAL A 185 11.23 14.11 -49.46
C VAL A 185 10.57 13.91 -50.81
N GLU A 186 11.29 13.30 -51.74
CA GLU A 186 10.80 12.82 -53.03
C GLU A 186 10.03 11.50 -52.80
N LEU A 187 8.74 11.49 -53.14
CA LEU A 187 7.89 10.30 -53.12
C LEU A 187 7.78 9.77 -54.56
N ASP A 188 8.53 8.72 -54.84
CA ASP A 188 8.36 7.95 -56.07
C ASP A 188 7.62 6.62 -55.81
N TRP A 189 6.47 6.52 -56.50
CA TRP A 189 5.63 5.40 -56.97
C TRP A 189 6.14 3.96 -56.75
#